data_AF-A0A397CGX8-F1
#
_entry.id   AF-A0A397CGX8-F1
#
_cell.length_a   1.000
_cell.length_b   1.000
_cell.length_c   1.000
_cell.angle_alpha   90.00
_cell.angle_beta   90.00
_cell.angle_gamma   90.00
#
_symmetry.space_group_name_H-M   'P 1'
#
loop_
_entity.id
_entity.type
_entity.pdbx_description
1 polymer ?
#
loop_
_entity_poly.entity_id
_entity_poly.type
_entity_poly.pdbx_seq_one_letter_code
_entity_poly.pdbx_strand_id
1 'polypeptide(L)'
;RLQHSCVPNACFTDAGDSLWVTAIAPIAAGDVVSVDFFNLHYQPHADRHAVLSEADYECHCALCLGHAPDKTRTICLGFVYKELLDSLNYVVPYPHASKIQLMNLMAQTSVGVGRIETARAHYEAAHAMSCLVFGSTCGETRLFEQLAEHTPTSVDEMAAIYGFEEEEEDEEGEEEEEEEEEEEEEEGGEEEDPADPSSHHTIENV
;
A
#
# COMPACT_ATOMS: atom_id res chain seq x y z
N ARG A 1 4.81 36.93 4.82
CA ARG A 1 5.14 35.81 5.74
C ARG A 1 4.30 34.63 5.28
N LEU A 2 4.88 33.44 5.12
CA LEU A 2 4.14 32.24 4.70
C LEU A 2 3.15 31.83 5.81
N GLN A 3 2.00 31.29 5.42
CA GLN A 3 1.00 30.75 6.34
C GLN A 3 0.98 29.23 6.28
N HIS A 4 0.68 28.57 7.40
CA HIS A 4 0.45 27.14 7.42
C HIS A 4 -0.91 26.81 6.78
N SER A 5 -0.97 25.74 6.00
CA SER A 5 -2.22 25.08 5.63
C SER A 5 -1.96 23.60 5.44
N CYS A 6 -2.81 22.73 6.00
CA CYS A 6 -2.78 21.29 5.70
C CYS A 6 -3.24 20.99 4.28
N VAL A 7 -3.78 21.97 3.55
CA VAL A 7 -4.02 21.93 2.09
C VAL A 7 -3.25 23.09 1.47
N PRO A 8 -1.92 22.97 1.33
CA PRO A 8 -1.10 24.07 0.88
C PRO A 8 -1.27 24.32 -0.62
N ASN A 9 -1.00 25.56 -1.06
CA ASN A 9 -0.92 25.91 -2.48
C ASN A 9 0.53 26.06 -2.98
N ALA A 10 1.50 26.01 -2.08
CA ALA A 10 2.92 25.93 -2.39
C ALA A 10 3.62 24.90 -1.50
N CYS A 11 4.70 24.30 -2.02
CA CYS A 11 5.67 23.55 -1.22
C CYS A 11 6.93 24.38 -1.04
N PHE A 12 7.73 24.07 -0.02
CA PHE A 12 9.07 24.61 0.11
C PHE A 12 10.12 23.51 0.14
N THR A 13 11.30 23.83 -0.37
CA THR A 13 12.49 22.99 -0.26
C THR A 13 13.63 23.86 0.24
N ASP A 14 14.42 23.33 1.17
CA ASP A 14 15.61 23.95 1.69
C ASP A 14 16.86 23.38 1.03
N ALA A 15 17.83 24.25 0.74
CA ALA A 15 19.12 23.86 0.20
C ALA A 15 20.20 24.79 0.80
N GLY A 16 20.88 24.31 1.84
CA GLY A 16 21.82 25.11 2.62
C GLY A 16 21.11 26.31 3.27
N ASP A 17 21.58 27.52 2.94
CA ASP A 17 21.03 28.77 3.48
C ASP A 17 19.86 29.35 2.64
N SER A 18 19.35 28.61 1.66
CA SER A 18 18.30 29.07 0.74
C SER A 18 17.01 28.27 0.88
N LEU A 19 15.87 28.96 0.90
CA LEU A 19 14.53 28.38 0.88
C LEU A 19 13.87 28.67 -0.49
N TRP A 20 13.50 27.63 -1.20
CA TRP A 20 12.75 27.72 -2.45
C TRP A 20 11.29 27.44 -2.18
N VAL A 21 10.40 28.26 -2.73
CA VAL A 21 8.94 28.08 -2.59
C VAL A 21 8.36 27.90 -3.99
N THR A 22 7.74 26.76 -4.22
CA THR A 22 7.19 26.39 -5.54
C THR A 22 5.68 26.22 -5.42
N ALA A 23 4.92 26.86 -6.31
CA ALA A 23 3.48 26.67 -6.37
C ALA A 23 3.14 25.24 -6.83
N ILE A 24 2.26 24.56 -6.10
CA ILE A 24 1.75 23.21 -6.41
C ILE A 24 0.28 23.25 -6.85
N ALA A 25 -0.34 24.42 -6.79
CA ALA A 25 -1.68 24.70 -7.30
C ALA A 25 -1.72 26.10 -7.92
N PRO A 26 -2.70 26.42 -8.78
CA PRO A 26 -2.90 27.79 -9.27
C PRO A 26 -3.11 28.79 -8.11
N ILE A 27 -2.40 29.92 -8.14
CA ILE A 27 -2.50 31.00 -7.14
C ILE A 27 -2.84 32.28 -7.89
N ALA A 28 -3.99 32.89 -7.59
CA ALA A 28 -4.38 34.15 -8.23
C ALA A 28 -3.69 35.34 -7.54
N ALA A 29 -3.63 36.47 -8.25
CA ALA A 29 -3.07 37.70 -7.67
C ALA A 29 -3.91 38.16 -6.47
N GLY A 30 -3.27 38.29 -5.31
CA GLY A 30 -3.93 38.66 -4.05
C GLY A 30 -4.25 37.46 -3.15
N ASP A 31 -4.12 36.23 -3.64
CA ASP A 31 -4.27 35.04 -2.80
C ASP A 31 -3.10 34.89 -1.81
N VAL A 32 -3.40 34.29 -0.67
CA VAL A 32 -2.38 33.98 0.34
C VAL A 32 -1.59 32.76 -0.10
N VAL A 33 -0.26 32.88 -0.10
CA VAL A 33 0.64 31.72 -0.27
C VAL A 33 0.74 30.96 1.05
N SER A 34 0.37 29.68 1.00
CA SER A 34 0.34 28.77 2.13
C SER A 34 1.20 27.53 1.85
N VAL A 35 1.89 27.07 2.89
CA VAL A 35 2.74 25.88 2.86
C VAL A 35 2.42 25.00 4.06
N ASP A 36 2.82 23.74 4.00
CA ASP A 36 2.68 22.82 5.13
C ASP A 36 3.99 22.76 5.92
N PHE A 37 4.05 23.46 7.05
CA PHE A 37 5.23 23.46 7.93
C PHE A 37 5.50 22.14 8.64
N PHE A 38 4.50 21.26 8.75
CA PHE A 38 4.54 20.11 9.64
C PHE A 38 4.37 18.78 8.89
N ASN A 39 4.35 18.80 7.55
CA ASN A 39 4.11 17.64 6.69
C ASN A 39 2.83 16.86 7.06
N LEU A 40 1.77 17.60 7.38
CA LEU A 40 0.47 17.10 7.82
C LEU A 40 -0.51 16.81 6.68
N HIS A 41 -0.19 17.18 5.44
CA HIS A 41 -1.08 17.03 4.28
C HIS A 41 -1.63 15.59 4.13
N TYR A 42 -0.81 14.59 4.46
CA TYR A 42 -1.15 13.17 4.35
C TYR A 42 -1.50 12.49 5.69
N GLN A 43 -1.73 13.26 6.76
CA GLN A 43 -2.07 12.73 8.08
C GLN A 43 -3.58 12.84 8.37
N PRO A 44 -4.18 11.89 9.11
CA PRO A 44 -5.55 12.00 9.61
C PRO A 44 -5.78 13.22 10.52
N HIS A 45 -7.02 13.70 10.60
CA HIS A 45 -7.39 14.88 11.39
C HIS A 45 -6.94 14.81 12.85
N ALA A 46 -7.06 13.64 13.49
CA ALA A 46 -6.62 13.43 14.87
C ALA A 46 -5.11 13.68 15.03
N ASP A 47 -4.30 13.08 14.14
CA ASP A 47 -2.85 13.18 14.18
C ASP A 47 -2.38 14.60 13.84
N ARG A 48 -3.04 15.24 12.87
CA ARG A 48 -2.81 16.68 12.58
C ARG A 48 -3.09 17.53 13.81
N HIS A 49 -4.20 17.31 14.50
CA HIS A 49 -4.55 18.08 15.69
C HIS A 49 -3.57 17.86 16.84
N ALA A 50 -3.05 16.64 17.02
CA ALA A 50 -2.05 16.35 18.03
C ALA A 50 -0.76 17.16 17.77
N VAL A 51 -0.21 17.09 16.55
CA VAL A 51 1.01 17.82 16.17
C VAL A 51 0.82 19.34 16.25
N LEU A 52 -0.32 19.84 15.78
CA LEU A 52 -0.64 21.26 15.82
C LEU A 52 -0.79 21.77 17.26
N SER A 53 -1.38 20.96 18.14
CA SER A 53 -1.51 21.29 19.57
C SER A 53 -0.17 21.29 20.29
N GLU A 54 0.74 20.35 19.98
CA GLU A 54 2.10 20.35 20.52
C GLU A 54 2.90 21.59 20.08
N ALA A 55 2.67 22.03 18.84
CA ALA A 55 3.31 23.22 18.28
C ALA A 55 2.66 24.56 18.68
N ASP A 56 1.61 24.53 19.53
CA ASP A 56 0.81 25.71 19.90
C ASP A 56 0.32 26.51 18.67
N TYR A 57 -0.12 25.80 17.62
CA TYR A 57 -0.55 26.38 16.35
C TYR A 57 -1.98 25.99 16.00
N GLU A 58 -2.83 26.98 15.72
CA GLU A 58 -4.22 26.74 15.32
C GLU A 58 -4.42 26.85 13.80
N CYS A 59 -4.64 25.71 13.14
CA CYS A 59 -4.88 25.64 11.69
C CYS A 59 -6.37 25.81 11.34
N HIS A 60 -6.66 26.76 10.46
CA HIS A 60 -8.03 27.10 10.03
C HIS A 60 -8.33 26.66 8.57
N CYS A 61 -7.61 25.67 8.06
CA CYS A 61 -7.82 25.19 6.69
C CYS A 61 -9.14 24.39 6.56
N ALA A 62 -9.61 24.20 5.31
CA ALA A 62 -10.86 23.47 5.04
C ALA A 62 -10.89 22.04 5.62
N LEU A 63 -9.74 21.36 5.73
CA LEU A 63 -9.66 20.03 6.35
C LEU A 63 -9.80 20.09 7.87
N CYS A 64 -9.14 21.05 8.55
CA CYS A 64 -9.20 21.17 10.02
C CYS A 64 -10.56 21.69 10.50
N LEU A 65 -11.22 22.54 9.70
CA LEU A 65 -12.59 23.02 9.96
C LEU A 65 -13.69 22.01 9.57
N GLY A 66 -13.34 20.86 8.97
CA GLY A 66 -14.31 19.85 8.53
C GLY A 66 -15.15 20.25 7.31
N HIS A 67 -14.77 21.31 6.59
CA HIS A 67 -15.41 21.72 5.34
C HIS A 67 -15.01 20.84 4.13
N ALA A 68 -13.94 20.05 4.28
CA ALA A 68 -13.48 19.07 3.29
C ALA A 68 -13.27 17.70 3.96
N PRO A 69 -13.55 16.59 3.25
CA PRO A 69 -13.35 15.25 3.79
C PRO A 69 -11.86 14.96 3.98
N ASP A 70 -11.56 14.22 5.04
CA ASP A 70 -10.20 13.79 5.35
C ASP A 70 -9.75 12.71 4.37
N LYS A 71 -8.92 13.09 3.39
CA LYS A 71 -8.46 12.20 2.31
C LYS A 71 -7.43 11.17 2.76
N THR A 72 -6.95 11.29 3.99
CA THR A 72 -5.83 10.53 4.55
C THR A 72 -6.30 9.37 5.41
N ARG A 73 -7.61 9.28 5.65
CA ARG A 73 -8.21 8.07 6.21
C ARG A 73 -8.27 7.00 5.12
N THR A 74 -8.04 5.77 5.55
CA THR A 74 -8.29 4.45 4.95
C THR A 74 -9.52 4.35 4.02
N ILE A 75 -10.48 5.28 4.13
CA ILE A 75 -11.57 5.51 3.17
C ILE A 75 -11.05 5.70 1.72
N CYS A 76 -9.98 6.48 1.51
CA CYS A 76 -9.40 6.66 0.17
C CYS A 76 -8.77 5.36 -0.35
N LEU A 77 -8.16 4.57 0.52
CA LEU A 77 -7.56 3.29 0.15
C LEU A 77 -8.63 2.30 -0.35
N GLY A 78 -9.80 2.27 0.30
CA GLY A 78 -10.94 1.47 -0.18
C GLY A 78 -11.46 1.89 -1.56
N PHE A 79 -11.47 3.20 -1.87
CA PHE A 79 -11.80 3.68 -3.21
C PHE A 79 -10.76 3.28 -4.25
N VAL A 80 -9.47 3.39 -3.91
CA VAL A 80 -8.37 2.98 -4.81
C VAL A 80 -8.48 1.49 -5.13
N TYR A 81 -8.67 0.63 -4.13
CA TYR A 81 -8.81 -0.80 -4.37
C TYR A 81 -10.05 -1.15 -5.20
N LYS A 82 -11.15 -0.41 -5.04
CA LYS A 82 -12.33 -0.56 -5.89
C LYS A 82 -12.01 -0.23 -7.35
N GLU A 83 -11.36 0.90 -7.63
CA GLU A 83 -10.98 1.29 -8.99
C GLU A 83 -9.99 0.29 -9.61
N LEU A 84 -9.04 -0.23 -8.82
CA LEU A 84 -8.15 -1.31 -9.26
C LEU A 84 -8.93 -2.59 -9.60
N LEU A 85 -9.90 -2.98 -8.77
CA LEU A 85 -10.72 -4.16 -9.02
C LEU A 85 -11.57 -3.99 -10.28
N ASP A 86 -12.16 -2.81 -10.49
CA ASP A 86 -12.95 -2.49 -11.68
C ASP A 86 -12.07 -2.51 -12.94
N SER A 87 -10.85 -1.97 -12.86
CA SER A 87 -9.85 -2.05 -13.93
C SER A 87 -9.42 -3.49 -14.21
N LEU A 88 -9.21 -4.30 -13.17
CA LEU A 88 -8.84 -5.70 -13.30
C LEU A 88 -9.98 -6.53 -13.90
N ASN A 89 -11.22 -6.23 -13.55
CA ASN A 89 -12.40 -6.86 -14.16
C ASN A 89 -12.53 -6.54 -15.65
N TYR A 90 -12.11 -5.35 -16.08
CA TYR A 90 -12.09 -4.97 -17.49
C TYR A 90 -11.05 -5.77 -18.29
N VAL A 91 -9.83 -5.92 -17.77
CA VAL A 91 -8.74 -6.60 -18.49
C VAL A 91 -8.82 -8.12 -18.35
N VAL A 92 -9.24 -8.62 -17.20
CA VAL A 92 -9.33 -10.04 -16.87
C VAL A 92 -10.79 -10.34 -16.51
N PRO A 93 -11.65 -10.72 -17.47
CA PRO A 93 -13.08 -10.93 -17.21
C PRO A 93 -13.40 -12.25 -16.49
N TYR A 94 -12.45 -13.17 -16.41
CA TYR A 94 -12.60 -14.47 -15.74
C TYR A 94 -12.21 -14.42 -14.25
N PRO A 95 -12.57 -15.44 -13.45
CA PRO A 95 -12.12 -15.55 -12.05
C PRO A 95 -10.60 -15.59 -11.94
N HIS A 96 -10.02 -14.80 -11.03
CA HIS A 96 -8.57 -14.67 -10.90
C HIS A 96 -8.16 -14.39 -9.46
N ALA A 97 -7.04 -14.97 -9.01
CA ALA A 97 -6.53 -14.87 -7.65
C ALA A 97 -6.31 -13.43 -7.18
N SER A 98 -5.78 -12.56 -8.05
CA SER A 98 -5.55 -11.14 -7.70
C SER A 98 -6.84 -10.38 -7.36
N LYS A 99 -8.00 -10.80 -7.88
CA LYS A 99 -9.29 -10.19 -7.50
C LYS A 99 -9.65 -10.54 -6.05
N ILE A 100 -9.34 -11.76 -5.63
CA ILE A 100 -9.55 -12.24 -4.26
C ILE A 100 -8.68 -11.42 -3.30
N GLN A 101 -7.41 -11.21 -3.65
CA GLN A 101 -6.49 -10.38 -2.85
C GLN A 101 -7.00 -8.94 -2.69
N LEU A 102 -7.49 -8.32 -3.77
CA LEU A 102 -8.08 -6.98 -3.69
C LEU A 102 -9.33 -6.94 -2.80
N MET A 103 -10.23 -7.93 -2.93
CA MET A 103 -11.43 -8.02 -2.07
C MET A 103 -11.05 -8.21 -0.60
N ASN A 104 -10.02 -9.02 -0.31
CA ASN A 104 -9.50 -9.21 1.04
C ASN A 104 -8.95 -7.90 1.64
N LEU A 105 -8.13 -7.17 0.88
CA LEU A 105 -7.60 -5.87 1.27
C LEU A 105 -8.72 -4.85 1.54
N MET A 106 -9.77 -4.83 0.70
CA MET A 106 -10.95 -3.98 0.91
C MET A 106 -11.70 -4.33 2.20
N ALA A 107 -11.80 -5.62 2.53
CA ALA A 107 -12.43 -6.08 3.76
C ALA A 107 -11.64 -5.61 4.99
N GLN A 108 -10.33 -5.87 5.02
CA GLN A 108 -9.43 -5.44 6.10
C GLN A 108 -9.44 -3.93 6.31
N THR A 109 -9.36 -3.18 5.21
CA THR A 109 -9.51 -1.71 5.16
C THR A 109 -10.84 -1.26 5.78
N SER A 110 -11.92 -1.99 5.52
CA SER A 110 -13.25 -1.68 6.07
C SER A 110 -13.33 -1.96 7.57
N VAL A 111 -12.68 -3.03 8.06
CA VAL A 111 -12.56 -3.33 9.50
C VAL A 111 -11.81 -2.21 10.22
N GLY A 112 -10.66 -1.77 9.69
CA GLY A 112 -9.87 -0.67 10.29
C GLY A 112 -10.61 0.68 10.34
N VAL A 113 -11.65 0.88 9.52
CA VAL A 113 -12.52 2.07 9.56
C VAL A 113 -13.78 1.86 10.41
N GLY A 114 -14.02 0.65 10.90
CA GLY A 114 -15.22 0.29 11.67
C GLY A 114 -16.47 0.06 10.81
N ARG A 115 -16.33 -0.21 9.50
CA ARG A 115 -17.45 -0.50 8.59
C ARG A 115 -17.67 -2.00 8.46
N ILE A 116 -18.14 -2.63 9.53
CA ILE A 116 -18.18 -4.09 9.67
C ILE A 116 -19.13 -4.73 8.65
N GLU A 117 -20.29 -4.14 8.35
CA GLU A 117 -21.19 -4.71 7.35
C GLU A 117 -20.58 -4.68 5.93
N THR A 118 -19.78 -3.66 5.64
CA THR A 118 -19.07 -3.54 4.35
C THR A 118 -17.92 -4.55 4.28
N ALA A 119 -17.18 -4.74 5.39
CA ALA A 119 -16.13 -5.75 5.49
C ALA A 119 -16.70 -7.16 5.23
N ARG A 120 -17.81 -7.51 5.88
CA ARG A 120 -18.48 -8.81 5.68
C ARG A 120 -18.84 -9.05 4.22
N ALA A 121 -19.42 -8.06 3.54
CA ALA A 121 -19.78 -8.18 2.12
C ALA A 121 -18.55 -8.42 1.23
N HIS A 122 -17.40 -7.82 1.57
CA HIS A 122 -16.15 -8.07 0.85
C HIS A 122 -15.59 -9.47 1.12
N TYR A 123 -15.69 -9.99 2.35
CA TYR A 123 -15.32 -11.38 2.66
C TYR A 123 -16.22 -12.39 1.96
N GLU A 124 -17.53 -12.15 1.90
CA GLU A 124 -18.47 -12.99 1.13
C GLU A 124 -18.12 -13.01 -0.37
N ALA A 125 -17.77 -11.85 -0.94
CA ALA A 125 -17.33 -11.76 -2.33
C ALA A 125 -16.00 -12.49 -2.57
N ALA A 126 -15.05 -12.36 -1.64
CA ALA A 126 -13.78 -13.07 -1.67
C ALA A 126 -13.97 -14.60 -1.59
N HIS A 127 -14.84 -15.07 -0.71
CA HIS A 127 -15.21 -16.49 -0.58
C HIS A 127 -15.82 -17.02 -1.89
N ALA A 128 -16.80 -16.32 -2.45
CA ALA A 128 -17.45 -16.71 -3.70
C ALA A 128 -16.46 -16.79 -4.87
N MET A 129 -15.55 -15.82 -4.98
CA MET A 129 -14.49 -15.85 -6.00
C MET A 129 -13.47 -16.97 -5.74
N SER A 130 -13.08 -17.19 -4.48
CA SER A 130 -12.16 -18.25 -4.07
C SER A 130 -12.69 -19.64 -4.38
N CYS A 131 -14.00 -19.87 -4.21
CA CYS A 131 -14.66 -21.10 -4.65
C CYS A 131 -14.50 -21.38 -6.15
N LEU A 132 -14.48 -20.33 -6.98
CA LEU A 132 -14.32 -20.45 -8.43
C LEU A 132 -12.87 -20.67 -8.86
N VAL A 133 -11.90 -20.06 -8.14
CA VAL A 133 -10.48 -20.09 -8.52
C VAL A 133 -9.76 -21.31 -7.92
N PHE A 134 -9.98 -21.61 -6.64
CA PHE A 134 -9.26 -22.65 -5.89
C PHE A 134 -10.12 -23.85 -5.50
N GLY A 135 -11.46 -23.68 -5.48
CA GLY A 135 -12.41 -24.71 -5.07
C GLY A 135 -12.74 -24.67 -3.57
N SER A 136 -13.93 -25.17 -3.20
CA SER A 136 -14.49 -25.04 -1.85
C SER A 136 -13.75 -25.78 -0.73
N THR A 137 -12.82 -26.68 -1.07
CA THR A 137 -12.06 -27.46 -0.10
C THR A 137 -10.70 -26.86 0.23
N CYS A 138 -10.28 -25.81 -0.47
CA CYS A 138 -9.00 -25.14 -0.23
C CYS A 138 -9.01 -24.44 1.14
N GLY A 139 -7.86 -24.44 1.83
CA GLY A 139 -7.70 -23.77 3.13
C GLY A 139 -8.04 -22.28 3.06
N GLU A 140 -7.57 -21.59 2.02
CA GLU A 140 -7.87 -20.16 1.80
C GLU A 140 -9.37 -19.90 1.60
N THR A 141 -10.08 -20.79 0.91
CA THR A 141 -11.52 -20.64 0.69
C THR A 141 -12.28 -20.77 2.00
N ARG A 142 -11.91 -21.74 2.84
CA ARG A 142 -12.49 -21.91 4.18
C ARG A 142 -12.17 -20.75 5.12
N LEU A 143 -10.99 -20.14 4.99
CA LEU A 143 -10.65 -18.93 5.74
C LEU A 143 -11.64 -17.79 5.42
N PHE A 144 -11.93 -17.55 4.14
CA PHE A 144 -12.90 -16.51 3.75
C PHE A 144 -14.34 -16.85 4.17
N GLU A 145 -14.71 -18.13 4.21
CA GLU A 145 -15.98 -18.58 4.77
C GLU A 145 -16.07 -18.22 6.26
N GLN A 146 -15.04 -18.54 7.04
CA GLN A 146 -14.96 -18.20 8.47
C GLN A 146 -14.99 -16.69 8.71
N LEU A 147 -14.26 -15.91 7.92
CA LEU A 147 -14.24 -14.44 8.01
C LEU A 147 -15.58 -13.79 7.61
N ALA A 148 -16.34 -14.41 6.71
CA ALA A 148 -17.68 -13.94 6.35
C ALA A 148 -18.70 -14.23 7.47
N GLU A 149 -18.59 -15.38 8.14
CA GLU A 149 -19.45 -15.74 9.28
C GLU A 149 -19.10 -14.98 10.56
N HIS A 150 -17.81 -14.81 10.82
CA HIS A 150 -17.23 -14.19 12.01
C HIS A 150 -16.32 -13.05 11.57
N THR A 151 -16.92 -11.99 11.03
CA THR A 151 -16.17 -10.83 10.57
C THR A 151 -15.55 -10.10 11.76
N PRO A 152 -14.22 -9.88 11.78
CA PRO A 152 -13.56 -9.19 12.87
C PRO A 152 -14.07 -7.76 13.00
N THR A 153 -14.16 -7.30 14.24
CA THR A 153 -14.72 -5.99 14.61
C THR A 153 -13.66 -4.96 15.01
N SER A 154 -12.43 -5.40 15.26
CA SER A 154 -11.28 -4.56 15.55
C SER A 154 -10.06 -4.95 14.70
N VAL A 155 -9.07 -4.05 14.67
CA VAL A 155 -7.78 -4.31 14.02
C VAL A 155 -7.04 -5.45 14.72
N ASP A 156 -7.09 -5.50 16.04
CA ASP A 156 -6.43 -6.54 16.84
C ASP A 156 -7.01 -7.94 16.57
N GLU A 157 -8.34 -8.05 16.49
CA GLU A 157 -9.01 -9.31 16.16
C GLU A 157 -8.65 -9.78 14.75
N MET A 158 -8.54 -8.84 13.81
CA MET A 158 -8.09 -9.11 12.45
C MET A 158 -6.62 -9.55 12.42
N ALA A 159 -5.74 -8.87 13.14
CA ALA A 159 -4.31 -9.18 13.21
C ALA A 159 -4.06 -10.61 13.71
N ALA A 160 -4.78 -11.03 14.76
CA ALA A 160 -4.72 -12.38 15.29
C ALA A 160 -5.12 -13.46 14.26
N ILE A 161 -6.07 -13.18 13.37
CA ILE A 161 -6.50 -14.14 12.34
C ILE A 161 -5.46 -14.28 11.23
N TYR A 162 -4.79 -13.19 10.84
CA TYR A 162 -3.78 -13.22 9.78
C TYR A 162 -2.35 -13.50 10.28
N GLY A 163 -2.16 -13.70 11.59
CA GLY A 163 -0.87 -14.08 12.18
C GLY A 163 0.08 -12.90 12.40
N PHE A 164 -0.44 -11.68 12.55
CA PHE A 164 0.34 -10.54 13.04
C PHE A 164 0.17 -10.49 14.55
N GLU A 165 0.81 -11.40 15.26
CA GLU A 165 1.04 -11.21 16.69
C GLU A 165 2.07 -10.07 16.79
N GLU A 166 1.77 -9.02 17.57
CA GLU A 166 2.82 -8.10 17.98
C GLU A 166 3.83 -8.96 18.73
N GLU A 167 5.02 -9.16 18.15
CA GLU A 167 6.14 -9.73 18.90
C GLU A 167 6.29 -8.83 20.13
N GLU A 168 5.89 -9.33 21.31
CA GLU A 168 6.31 -8.73 22.56
C GLU A 168 7.83 -8.63 22.45
N GLU A 169 8.38 -7.41 22.56
CA GLU A 169 9.82 -7.20 22.63
C GLU A 169 10.33 -7.97 23.85
N ASP A 170 10.66 -9.25 23.65
CA ASP A 170 11.44 -10.03 24.59
C ASP A 170 12.83 -9.40 24.58
N GLU A 171 13.06 -8.50 25.55
CA GLU A 171 14.38 -8.03 25.97
C GLU A 171 15.22 -9.23 26.47
N GLU A 172 15.66 -10.13 25.59
CA GLU A 172 16.78 -11.03 25.89
C GLU A 172 17.68 -11.12 24.65
N GLY A 173 18.73 -10.30 24.66
CA GLY A 173 19.75 -10.33 23.64
C GLY A 173 20.58 -11.61 23.72
N GLU A 174 20.75 -12.28 22.59
CA GLU A 174 21.90 -13.13 22.31
C GLU A 174 22.37 -12.84 20.88
N GLU A 175 23.54 -12.23 20.80
CA GLU A 175 24.36 -12.15 19.58
C GLU A 175 24.76 -13.58 19.19
N GLU A 176 24.36 -14.07 18.03
CA GLU A 176 25.08 -15.19 17.40
C GLU A 176 25.34 -14.90 15.92
N GLU A 177 26.56 -15.24 15.55
CA GLU A 177 27.41 -14.63 14.53
C GLU A 177 27.10 -15.16 13.12
N GLU A 178 27.46 -14.34 12.12
CA GLU A 178 27.43 -14.66 10.70
C GLU A 178 28.37 -15.86 10.40
N GLU A 179 27.84 -16.98 9.94
CA GLU A 179 28.64 -17.98 9.20
C GLU A 179 28.31 -17.88 7.70
N GLU A 180 29.24 -17.25 6.99
CA GLU A 180 29.37 -17.25 5.53
C GLU A 180 29.68 -18.70 5.07
N GLU A 181 28.76 -19.36 4.36
CA GLU A 181 29.10 -20.57 3.61
C GLU A 181 29.53 -20.18 2.18
N GLU A 182 30.82 -20.42 1.93
CA GLU A 182 31.60 -20.12 0.75
C GLU A 182 31.07 -20.82 -0.52
N GLU A 183 31.08 -20.08 -1.64
CA GLU A 183 30.83 -20.61 -2.99
C GLU A 183 31.99 -21.53 -3.42
N GLU A 184 31.72 -22.82 -3.63
CA GLU A 184 32.67 -23.71 -4.32
C GLU A 184 32.60 -23.47 -5.84
N GLU A 185 33.57 -22.70 -6.35
CA GLU A 185 33.96 -22.68 -7.76
C GLU A 185 34.68 -24.00 -8.13
N GLU A 186 34.10 -24.82 -9.00
CA GLU A 186 34.87 -25.82 -9.77
C GLU A 186 35.28 -25.22 -11.13
N GLU A 187 36.54 -24.78 -11.24
CA GLU A 187 37.21 -24.56 -12.53
C GLU A 187 37.77 -25.87 -13.11
N GLY A 188 37.45 -26.12 -14.38
CA GLY A 188 38.50 -26.26 -15.41
C GLY A 188 38.96 -27.65 -15.80
N GLY A 189 38.68 -28.03 -17.05
CA GLY A 189 39.35 -29.15 -17.73
C GLY A 189 38.89 -29.40 -19.17
N GLU A 190 38.89 -28.37 -20.03
CA GLU A 190 38.77 -28.53 -21.49
C GLU A 190 40.14 -28.36 -22.17
N GLU A 191 40.53 -29.36 -22.97
CA GLU A 191 41.65 -29.40 -23.91
C GLU A 191 41.19 -30.42 -25.00
N GLU A 192 41.17 -30.21 -26.32
CA GLU A 192 41.71 -29.21 -27.26
C GLU A 192 40.84 -29.18 -28.55
N ASP A 193 40.74 -28.03 -29.21
CA ASP A 193 40.28 -27.77 -30.61
C ASP A 193 41.43 -28.16 -31.61
N PRO A 194 41.40 -28.04 -32.97
CA PRO A 194 40.41 -27.41 -33.88
C PRO A 194 40.17 -28.09 -35.26
N ALA A 195 39.12 -27.65 -35.99
CA ALA A 195 39.16 -27.35 -37.44
C ALA A 195 37.78 -26.98 -38.05
N ASP A 196 37.62 -25.69 -38.42
CA ASP A 196 36.71 -25.15 -39.47
C ASP A 196 37.33 -25.44 -40.87
N PRO A 197 36.70 -25.29 -42.08
CA PRO A 197 35.46 -24.56 -42.38
C PRO A 197 34.51 -25.09 -43.48
N SER A 198 33.39 -24.37 -43.66
CA SER A 198 32.58 -24.24 -44.90
C SER A 198 31.37 -25.17 -45.09
N SER A 199 30.16 -24.61 -45.01
CA SER A 199 29.38 -24.34 -46.25
C SER A 199 28.09 -23.56 -45.98
N HIS A 200 27.93 -22.50 -46.77
CA HIS A 200 26.70 -21.78 -47.06
C HIS A 200 25.56 -22.70 -47.55
N HIS A 201 24.33 -22.46 -47.10
CA HIS A 201 23.12 -22.36 -47.95
C HIS A 201 21.90 -21.88 -47.14
N THR A 202 21.55 -20.58 -47.24
CA THR A 202 20.33 -20.04 -47.91
C THR A 202 19.02 -20.80 -47.74
N ILE A 203 18.09 -20.14 -47.03
CA ILE A 203 16.65 -19.94 -47.27
C ILE A 203 16.05 -20.66 -48.50
N GLU A 204 14.95 -21.40 -48.32
CA GLU A 204 13.71 -21.24 -49.09
C GLU A 204 12.48 -21.98 -48.49
N ASN A 205 11.38 -21.21 -48.42
CA ASN A 205 9.95 -21.44 -48.20
C ASN A 205 9.34 -22.85 -48.35
N VAL A 206 8.36 -23.16 -47.47
CA VAL A 206 6.94 -23.41 -47.79
C VAL A 206 6.06 -22.82 -46.68
#